data_AF-A0A919VVM9-F1
#
_entry.id   AF-A0A919VVM9-F1
#
_cell.length_a   1.000
_cell.length_b   1.000
_cell.length_c   1.000
_cell.angle_alpha   90.00
_cell.angle_beta   90.00
_cell.angle_gamma   90.00
#
_symmetry.space_group_name_H-M   'P 1'
#
loop_
_entity.id
_entity.type
_entity.pdbx_description
1 polymer ?
#
loop_
_entity_poly.entity_id
_entity_poly.type
_entity_poly.pdbx_seq_one_letter_code
_entity_poly.pdbx_strand_id
1 'polypeptide(L)'
;MPYGFRDFGHFREFSSRFRDRMRELYPDLDMGFQGSSVTGRSADSGAPFDEGRVSDYDIAISGDSINQAAHENGVQFRGDGVSTGPLSERDLDRLGLDGITDDASAETGREVHVMIFRSIEEAASRKPTIKIWF
;
A
#
# COMPACT_ATOMS: atom_id res chain seq x y z
N MET A 1 6.00 14.47 1.64
CA MET A 1 4.98 13.80 2.46
C MET A 1 3.80 13.52 1.56
N PRO A 2 3.13 12.36 1.65
CA PRO A 2 1.95 12.09 0.85
C PRO A 2 0.80 13.06 1.17
N TYR A 3 -0.05 13.34 0.18
CA TYR A 3 -1.28 14.10 0.31
C TYR A 3 -2.30 13.37 1.19
N GLY A 4 -3.25 14.12 1.76
CA GLY A 4 -4.28 13.60 2.67
C GLY A 4 -3.83 13.48 4.14
N PHE A 5 -2.53 13.57 4.44
CA PHE A 5 -2.04 13.70 5.80
C PHE A 5 -1.98 15.17 6.23
N ARG A 6 -2.49 15.47 7.43
CA ARG A 6 -2.46 16.80 8.05
C ARG A 6 -1.04 17.34 8.24
N ASP A 7 -0.14 16.50 8.72
CA ASP A 7 1.24 16.84 9.05
C ASP A 7 2.13 15.58 9.08
N PHE A 8 3.45 15.77 9.19
CA PHE A 8 4.41 14.66 9.19
C PHE A 8 4.25 13.75 10.41
N GLY A 9 3.79 14.26 11.54
CA GLY A 9 3.54 13.46 12.74
C GLY A 9 2.41 12.47 12.50
N HIS A 10 1.29 12.94 11.97
CA HIS A 10 0.15 12.09 11.59
C HIS A 10 0.55 11.04 10.54
N PHE A 11 1.30 11.45 9.52
CA PHE A 11 1.82 10.52 8.50
C PHE A 11 2.72 9.44 9.12
N ARG A 12 3.65 9.83 9.98
CA ARG A 12 4.58 8.91 10.64
C ARG A 12 3.86 7.93 11.53
N GLU A 13 2.96 8.41 12.39
CA GLU A 13 2.20 7.58 13.33
C GLU A 13 1.36 6.53 12.59
N PHE A 14 0.58 6.97 11.60
CA PHE A 14 -0.20 6.08 10.73
C PHE A 14 0.70 5.04 10.06
N SER A 15 1.75 5.50 9.37
CA SER A 15 2.60 4.63 8.56
C SER A 15 3.37 3.61 9.40
N SER A 16 3.89 4.02 10.56
CA SER A 16 4.55 3.09 11.48
C SER A 16 3.56 2.05 11.99
N ARG A 17 2.39 2.47 12.49
CA ARG A 17 1.39 1.54 13.02
C ARG A 17 0.89 0.54 11.98
N PHE A 18 0.58 1.04 10.77
CA PHE A 18 0.09 0.21 9.68
C PHE A 18 1.14 -0.80 9.22
N ARG A 19 2.40 -0.36 9.05
CA ARG A 19 3.52 -1.24 8.71
C ARG A 19 3.80 -2.26 9.80
N ASP A 20 3.85 -1.82 11.05
CA ASP A 20 4.27 -2.66 12.17
C ASP A 20 3.27 -3.81 12.39
N ARG A 21 1.97 -3.56 12.20
CA ARG A 21 0.94 -4.62 12.18
C ARG A 21 1.21 -5.68 11.12
N MET A 22 1.59 -5.29 9.90
CA MET A 22 1.96 -6.28 8.87
C MET A 22 3.26 -7.02 9.22
N ARG A 23 4.22 -6.31 9.84
CA ARG A 23 5.51 -6.89 10.25
C ARG A 23 5.41 -7.88 11.40
N GLU A 24 4.31 -7.91 12.14
CA GLU A 24 4.03 -8.98 13.10
C GLU A 24 4.00 -10.37 12.41
N LEU A 25 3.53 -10.44 11.17
CA LEU A 25 3.51 -11.65 10.35
C LEU A 25 4.67 -11.71 9.35
N TYR A 26 5.13 -10.56 8.86
CA TYR A 26 6.12 -10.43 7.80
C TYR A 26 7.26 -9.48 8.20
N PRO A 27 8.21 -9.90 9.06
CA PRO A 27 9.18 -9.00 9.69
C PRO A 27 10.11 -8.24 8.74
N ASP A 28 10.38 -8.79 7.56
CA ASP A 28 11.21 -8.20 6.50
C ASP A 28 10.42 -7.27 5.56
N LEU A 29 9.14 -7.02 5.83
CA LEU A 29 8.29 -6.21 4.98
C LEU A 29 8.75 -4.75 4.92
N ASP A 30 9.01 -4.25 3.73
CA ASP A 30 9.15 -2.85 3.40
C ASP A 30 7.84 -2.28 2.85
N MET A 31 7.65 -0.96 2.99
CA MET A 31 6.42 -0.28 2.60
C MET A 31 6.70 1.06 1.91
N GLY A 32 5.83 1.48 1.00
CA GLY A 32 5.84 2.82 0.41
C GLY A 32 4.46 3.27 -0.08
N PHE A 33 4.17 4.56 0.03
CA PHE A 33 2.98 5.16 -0.56
C PHE A 33 3.20 5.41 -2.04
N GLN A 34 2.16 5.23 -2.84
CA GLN A 34 2.20 5.40 -4.30
C GLN A 34 1.06 6.27 -4.82
N GLY A 35 1.16 6.55 -6.13
CA GLY A 35 0.04 7.04 -6.92
C GLY A 35 -0.33 8.48 -6.60
N SER A 36 -1.64 8.75 -6.58
CA SER A 36 -2.17 10.11 -6.48
C SER A 36 -1.79 10.79 -5.17
N SER A 37 -1.64 10.03 -4.09
CA SER A 37 -1.15 10.52 -2.79
C SER A 37 0.29 11.04 -2.85
N VAL A 38 1.10 10.58 -3.81
CA VAL A 38 2.49 11.02 -3.97
C VAL A 38 2.60 12.18 -4.95
N THR A 39 1.86 12.12 -6.06
CA THR A 39 1.94 13.10 -7.14
C THR A 39 1.03 14.32 -6.94
N GLY A 40 0.01 14.19 -6.09
CA GLY A 40 -1.06 15.17 -5.94
C GLY A 40 -2.07 15.15 -7.09
N ARG A 41 -2.04 14.15 -7.99
CA ARG A 41 -2.95 14.03 -9.13
C ARG A 41 -3.29 12.58 -9.46
N SER A 42 -4.54 12.33 -9.85
CA SER A 42 -4.98 11.06 -10.41
C SER A 42 -4.21 10.72 -11.68
N ALA A 43 -3.72 9.48 -11.80
CA ALA A 43 -3.07 9.01 -13.02
C ALA A 43 -4.06 8.84 -14.19
N ASP A 44 -5.31 8.51 -13.89
CA ASP A 44 -6.33 8.22 -14.91
C ASP A 44 -6.97 9.50 -15.47
N SER A 45 -7.34 10.43 -14.57
CA SER A 45 -8.09 11.64 -14.94
C SER A 45 -7.27 12.92 -14.95
N GLY A 46 -6.07 12.92 -14.34
CA GLY A 46 -5.29 14.13 -14.10
C GLY A 46 -5.87 15.07 -13.04
N ALA A 47 -7.02 14.74 -12.46
CA ALA A 47 -7.68 15.54 -11.43
C ALA A 47 -6.77 15.70 -10.20
N PRO A 48 -6.71 16.90 -9.60
CA PRO A 48 -6.00 17.11 -8.34
C PRO A 48 -6.50 16.19 -7.22
N PHE A 49 -5.59 15.91 -6.30
CA PHE A 49 -5.88 15.12 -5.11
C PHE A 49 -6.96 15.82 -4.28
N ASP A 50 -8.03 15.08 -3.98
CA ASP A 50 -9.20 15.51 -3.21
C ASP A 50 -10.01 16.68 -3.81
N GLU A 51 -9.96 16.87 -5.14
CA GLU A 51 -10.83 17.82 -5.83
C GLU A 51 -12.09 17.13 -6.36
N GLY A 52 -13.25 17.41 -5.74
CA GLY A 52 -14.55 16.85 -6.14
C GLY A 52 -14.74 15.36 -5.81
N ARG A 53 -13.78 14.74 -5.10
CA ARG A 53 -13.81 13.36 -4.63
C ARG A 53 -12.93 13.19 -3.39
N VAL A 54 -13.00 12.03 -2.74
CA VAL A 54 -11.97 11.59 -1.79
C VAL A 54 -11.05 10.63 -2.53
N SER A 55 -9.76 10.94 -2.56
CA SER A 55 -8.74 10.10 -3.20
C SER A 55 -8.32 8.98 -2.26
N ASP A 56 -8.05 7.83 -2.85
CA ASP A 56 -7.54 6.62 -2.22
C ASP A 56 -6.05 6.71 -1.86
N TYR A 57 -5.61 5.75 -1.06
CA TYR A 57 -4.20 5.48 -0.78
C TYR A 57 -3.77 4.15 -1.39
N ASP A 58 -2.91 4.25 -2.40
CA ASP A 58 -2.15 3.11 -2.92
C ASP A 58 -0.90 2.88 -2.05
N ILE A 59 -0.75 1.67 -1.50
CA ILE A 59 0.39 1.26 -0.69
C ILE A 59 1.09 0.07 -1.35
N ALA A 60 2.37 0.25 -1.68
CA ALA A 60 3.26 -0.83 -2.08
C ALA A 60 3.89 -1.48 -0.86
N ILE A 61 3.86 -2.80 -0.80
CA ILE A 61 4.61 -3.61 0.16
C ILE A 61 5.54 -4.58 -0.58
N SER A 62 6.65 -4.94 0.05
CA SER A 62 7.58 -5.94 -0.47
C SER A 62 8.30 -6.65 0.66
N GLY A 63 8.80 -7.85 0.41
CA GLY A 63 9.52 -8.68 1.36
C GLY A 63 9.52 -10.12 0.85
N ASP A 64 10.56 -10.88 1.16
CA ASP A 64 10.67 -12.26 0.70
C ASP A 64 9.56 -13.12 1.32
N SER A 65 9.27 -12.93 2.60
CA SER A 65 8.25 -13.71 3.33
C SER A 65 6.82 -13.48 2.80
N ILE A 66 6.43 -12.22 2.57
CA ILE A 66 5.10 -11.89 2.04
C ILE A 66 4.94 -12.31 0.57
N ASN A 67 5.99 -12.19 -0.25
CA ASN A 67 5.95 -12.66 -1.64
C ASN A 67 5.81 -14.18 -1.69
N GLN A 68 6.57 -14.91 -0.87
CA GLN A 68 6.43 -16.36 -0.75
C GLN A 68 5.01 -16.75 -0.31
N ALA A 69 4.49 -16.14 0.75
CA ALA A 69 3.14 -16.41 1.24
C ALA A 69 2.06 -16.12 0.18
N ALA A 70 2.20 -15.04 -0.59
CA ALA A 70 1.28 -14.72 -1.69
C ALA A 70 1.29 -15.79 -2.79
N HIS A 71 2.45 -16.31 -3.17
CA HIS A 71 2.54 -17.42 -4.12
C HIS A 71 1.92 -18.71 -3.56
N GLU A 72 2.25 -19.07 -2.32
CA GLU A 72 1.76 -20.31 -1.67
C GLU A 72 0.25 -20.30 -1.47
N ASN A 73 -0.35 -19.13 -1.21
CA ASN A 73 -1.79 -18.98 -1.01
C ASN A 73 -2.57 -18.64 -2.29
N GLY A 74 -1.91 -18.63 -3.46
CA GLY A 74 -2.55 -18.43 -4.75
C GLY A 74 -3.14 -17.03 -4.95
N VAL A 75 -2.47 -16.01 -4.41
CA VAL A 75 -2.77 -14.60 -4.71
C VAL A 75 -2.45 -14.33 -6.18
N GLN A 76 -3.32 -13.58 -6.85
CA GLN A 76 -3.14 -13.32 -8.28
C GLN A 76 -2.07 -12.26 -8.52
N PHE A 77 -0.97 -12.67 -9.15
CA PHE A 77 0.03 -11.77 -9.71
C PHE A 77 -0.42 -11.24 -11.08
N ARG A 78 0.07 -10.06 -11.45
CA ARG A 78 -0.04 -9.49 -12.79
C ARG A 78 0.76 -10.36 -13.77
N GLY A 79 0.63 -10.09 -15.07
CA GLY A 79 1.34 -10.85 -16.13
C GLY A 79 2.87 -10.84 -16.04
N ASP A 80 3.45 -10.06 -15.12
CA ASP A 80 4.87 -10.07 -14.80
C ASP A 80 5.28 -11.17 -13.80
N GLY A 81 4.31 -11.82 -13.14
CA GLY A 81 4.52 -12.85 -12.13
C GLY A 81 5.17 -12.36 -10.83
N VAL A 82 5.29 -11.04 -10.63
CA VAL A 82 6.14 -10.45 -9.57
C VAL A 82 5.49 -9.26 -8.86
N SER A 83 4.39 -8.73 -9.38
CA SER A 83 3.57 -7.74 -8.66
C SER A 83 2.10 -8.12 -8.68
N THR A 84 1.35 -7.76 -7.65
CA THR A 84 -0.10 -7.98 -7.60
C THR A 84 -0.87 -6.74 -8.06
N GLY A 85 -2.15 -6.92 -8.40
CA GLY A 85 -3.12 -5.83 -8.31
C GLY A 85 -3.35 -5.42 -6.85
N PRO A 86 -4.24 -4.44 -6.59
CA PRO A 86 -4.79 -4.26 -5.25
C PRO A 86 -5.27 -5.61 -4.70
N LEU A 87 -4.80 -5.98 -3.52
CA LEU A 87 -5.22 -7.21 -2.85
C LEU A 87 -6.71 -7.11 -2.51
N SER A 88 -7.46 -8.17 -2.83
CA SER A 88 -8.85 -8.29 -2.39
C SER A 88 -8.93 -8.67 -0.91
N GLU A 89 -10.09 -8.49 -0.28
CA GLU A 89 -10.34 -9.00 1.08
C GLU A 89 -9.98 -10.48 1.22
N ARG A 90 -10.31 -11.29 0.21
CA ARG A 90 -9.95 -12.71 0.15
C ARG A 90 -8.45 -12.93 0.12
N ASP A 91 -7.69 -12.10 -0.58
CA ASP A 91 -6.23 -12.21 -0.61
C ASP A 91 -5.62 -11.79 0.72
N LEU A 92 -6.16 -10.76 1.36
CA LEU A 92 -5.74 -10.32 2.70
C LEU A 92 -6.01 -11.41 3.76
N ASP A 93 -7.18 -12.03 3.75
CA ASP A 93 -7.53 -13.16 4.63
C ASP A 93 -6.57 -14.35 4.47
N ARG A 94 -6.27 -14.71 3.22
CA ARG A 94 -5.29 -15.75 2.91
C ARG A 94 -3.87 -15.45 3.39
N LEU A 95 -3.54 -14.18 3.58
CA LEU A 95 -2.26 -13.71 4.09
C LEU A 95 -2.30 -13.45 5.61
N GLY A 96 -3.44 -13.70 6.28
CA GLY A 96 -3.63 -13.38 7.69
C GLY A 96 -3.64 -11.87 7.98
N LEU A 97 -3.85 -11.04 6.96
CA LEU A 97 -3.90 -9.59 7.03
C LEU A 97 -5.35 -9.08 7.09
N ASP A 98 -6.23 -9.85 7.69
CA ASP A 98 -7.66 -9.56 7.82
C ASP A 98 -7.93 -8.16 8.42
N GLY A 99 -8.88 -7.47 7.79
CA GLY A 99 -9.36 -6.15 8.21
C GLY A 99 -8.31 -5.04 8.12
N ILE A 100 -7.11 -5.30 7.62
CA ILE A 100 -6.03 -4.31 7.67
C ILE A 100 -6.35 -3.06 6.84
N THR A 101 -6.91 -3.24 5.64
CA THR A 101 -7.32 -2.14 4.77
C THR A 101 -8.58 -1.45 5.29
N ASP A 102 -9.47 -2.18 5.95
CA ASP A 102 -10.71 -1.63 6.50
C ASP A 102 -10.40 -0.73 7.70
N ASP A 103 -9.56 -1.20 8.61
CA ASP A 103 -9.11 -0.43 9.77
C ASP A 103 -8.34 0.83 9.33
N ALA A 104 -7.47 0.71 8.32
CA ALA A 104 -6.76 1.84 7.74
C ALA A 104 -7.71 2.82 7.02
N SER A 105 -8.73 2.31 6.34
CA SER A 105 -9.73 3.14 5.67
C SER A 105 -10.61 3.88 6.67
N ALA A 106 -11.00 3.22 7.76
CA ALA A 106 -11.77 3.81 8.86
C ALA A 106 -10.97 4.92 9.58
N GLU A 107 -9.67 4.73 9.77
CA GLU A 107 -8.79 5.74 10.37
C GLU A 107 -8.60 6.96 9.45
N THR A 108 -8.34 6.73 8.16
CA THR A 108 -7.96 7.79 7.21
C THR A 108 -9.16 8.47 6.56
N GLY A 109 -10.36 7.87 6.66
CA GLY A 109 -11.58 8.33 6.02
C GLY A 109 -11.56 8.20 4.49
N ARG A 110 -10.72 7.31 3.95
CA ARG A 110 -10.56 7.09 2.50
C ARG A 110 -10.18 5.63 2.22
N GLU A 111 -10.42 5.15 1.02
CA GLU A 111 -10.06 3.79 0.63
C GLU A 111 -8.54 3.58 0.67
N VAL A 112 -8.11 2.42 1.15
CA VAL A 112 -6.71 1.99 1.21
C VAL A 112 -6.54 0.71 0.40
N HIS A 113 -5.60 0.73 -0.54
CA HIS A 113 -5.23 -0.40 -1.37
C HIS A 113 -3.80 -0.84 -1.08
N VAL A 114 -3.61 -2.15 -0.94
CA VAL A 114 -2.29 -2.76 -0.73
C VAL A 114 -1.92 -3.56 -1.98
N MET A 115 -0.69 -3.42 -2.46
CA MET A 115 -0.13 -4.17 -3.58
C MET A 115 1.21 -4.75 -3.18
N ILE A 116 1.44 -6.02 -3.52
CA ILE A 116 2.73 -6.69 -3.30
C ILE A 116 3.61 -6.46 -4.53
N PHE A 117 4.88 -6.13 -4.29
CA PHE A 117 5.94 -6.05 -5.28
C PHE A 117 7.13 -6.89 -4.83
N ARG A 118 7.99 -7.24 -5.78
CA ARG A 118 9.29 -7.86 -5.47
C ARG A 118 10.15 -6.98 -4.57
N SER A 119 10.22 -5.67 -4.84
CA SER A 119 10.91 -4.69 -3.99
C SER A 119 10.27 -3.30 -4.10
N ILE A 120 10.52 -2.44 -3.12
CA ILE A 120 10.08 -1.04 -3.18
C ILE A 120 10.74 -0.27 -4.33
N GLU A 121 11.98 -0.61 -4.69
CA GLU A 121 12.68 -0.02 -5.83
C GLU A 121 11.98 -0.38 -7.15
N GLU A 122 11.51 -1.62 -7.29
CA GLU A 122 10.70 -2.02 -8.43
C GLU A 122 9.35 -1.27 -8.45
N ALA A 123 8.70 -1.13 -7.29
CA ALA A 123 7.49 -0.34 -7.15
C ALA A 123 7.71 1.13 -7.58
N ALA A 124 8.82 1.74 -7.15
CA ALA A 124 9.23 3.11 -7.49
C ALA A 124 9.57 3.30 -8.97
N SER A 125 10.04 2.25 -9.65
CA SER A 125 10.30 2.28 -11.10
C SER A 125 9.02 2.36 -11.94
N ARG A 126 7.90 1.88 -11.39
CA ARG A 126 6.60 1.81 -12.08
C ARG A 126 5.70 3.00 -11.78
N LYS A 127 5.70 3.47 -10.53
CA LYS A 127 4.88 4.58 -10.06
C LYS A 127 5.67 5.46 -9.08
N PRO A 128 5.46 6.79 -9.07
CA PRO A 128 6.01 7.66 -8.03
C PRO A 128 5.71 7.11 -6.64
N THR A 129 6.76 6.92 -5.84
CA THR A 129 6.71 6.20 -4.57
C THR A 129 7.47 6.95 -3.48
N ILE A 130 6.91 7.03 -2.28
CA ILE A 130 7.59 7.49 -1.06
C ILE A 130 7.81 6.27 -0.16
N LYS A 131 9.06 5.79 -0.07
CA LYS A 131 9.44 4.68 0.82
C LYS A 131 9.34 5.09 2.30
N ILE A 132 8.83 4.19 3.12
CA ILE A 132 8.79 4.33 4.58
C ILE A 132 10.05 3.68 5.17
N TRP A 133 10.85 4.46 5.90
CA TRP A 133 12.18 4.06 6.39
C TRP A 133 12.34 4.20 7.91
N PHE A 134 11.31 4.67 8.62
CA PHE A 134 11.31 4.96 10.07
C PHE A 134 10.43 4.00 10.84
#